data_AF-A0A7X1IZY9-F1
#
_entry.id   AF-A0A7X1IZY9-F1
#
_cell.length_a   1.000
_cell.length_b   1.000
_cell.length_c   1.000
_cell.angle_alpha   90.00
_cell.angle_beta   90.00
_cell.angle_gamma   90.00
#
_symmetry.space_group_name_H-M   'P 1'
#
loop_
_entity.id
_entity.type
_entity.pdbx_description
1 polymer ?
#
loop_
_entity_poly.entity_id
_entity_poly.type
_entity_poly.pdbx_seq_one_letter_code
_entity_poly.pdbx_strand_id
1 'polypeptide(L)' 'MTAPQGRPQRKQVLLRMDPAVYEALARWAGDELRSANAQIEFLLRRALAEAGRLPGEAKPIPRRGRPPVNPPESQ' A
#
# COMPACT_ATOMS: atom_id res chain seq x y z
N MET A 1 20.01 22.67 -9.73
CA MET A 1 18.56 22.35 -9.66
C MET A 1 18.45 20.83 -9.53
N THR A 2 18.14 20.32 -8.35
CA THR A 2 18.08 18.86 -8.10
C THR A 2 16.71 18.33 -8.56
N ALA A 3 16.69 17.39 -9.50
CA ALA A 3 15.47 16.78 -10.01
C ALA A 3 14.70 16.02 -8.91
N PRO A 4 13.36 15.97 -8.96
CA PRO A 4 12.58 15.20 -7.99
C PRO A 4 12.82 13.70 -8.20
N GLN A 5 13.37 13.04 -7.18
CA GLN A 5 13.51 11.58 -7.12
C GLN A 5 12.13 10.92 -7.37
N GLY A 6 12.04 10.10 -8.42
CA GLY A 6 10.82 9.40 -8.81
C GLY A 6 10.22 8.57 -7.67
N ARG A 7 8.89 8.41 -7.66
CA ARG A 7 8.22 7.57 -6.67
C ARG A 7 8.71 6.12 -6.82
N PRO A 8 9.10 5.44 -5.73
CA PRO A 8 9.49 4.04 -5.82
C PRO A 8 8.31 3.23 -6.35
N GLN A 9 8.59 2.38 -7.33
CA GLN A 9 7.58 1.55 -7.95
C GLN A 9 7.06 0.53 -6.92
N ARG A 10 5.74 0.40 -6.84
CA ARG A 10 5.11 -0.59 -5.95
C ARG A 10 5.38 -1.98 -6.50
N LYS A 11 5.93 -2.86 -5.65
CA LYS A 11 6.10 -4.27 -5.99
C LYS A 11 4.74 -4.97 -6.03
N GLN A 12 4.42 -5.59 -7.16
CA GLN A 12 3.25 -6.47 -7.26
C GLN A 12 3.67 -7.88 -6.85
N VAL A 13 2.90 -8.50 -5.94
CA VAL A 13 3.17 -9.83 -5.42
C VAL A 13 1.89 -10.65 -5.51
N LEU A 14 1.98 -11.88 -6.02
CA LEU A 14 0.89 -12.84 -5.95
C LEU A 14 0.86 -13.47 -4.56
N LEU A 15 -0.22 -13.22 -3.81
CA LEU A 15 -0.42 -13.79 -2.49
C LEU A 15 -1.30 -15.04 -2.62
N ARG A 16 -0.83 -16.19 -2.14
CA ARG A 16 -1.66 -17.37 -1.94
C ARG A 16 -2.30 -17.27 -0.56
N MET A 17 -3.63 -17.27 -0.51
CA MET A 17 -4.38 -17.22 0.74
C MET A 17 -5.67 -18.00 0.62
N ASP A 18 -6.21 -18.39 1.78
CA ASP A 18 -7.53 -18.99 1.86
C ASP A 18 -8.62 -18.01 1.36
N PRO A 19 -9.54 -18.43 0.48
CA PRO A 19 -10.59 -17.55 -0.05
C PRO A 19 -11.48 -16.95 1.03
N ALA A 20 -11.84 -17.70 2.08
CA ALA A 20 -12.69 -17.18 3.16
C ALA A 20 -11.98 -16.07 3.95
N VAL A 21 -10.66 -16.17 4.12
CA VAL A 21 -9.85 -15.12 4.74
C VAL A 21 -9.83 -13.87 3.86
N TYR A 22 -9.69 -14.03 2.54
CA TYR A 22 -9.77 -12.89 1.62
C TYR A 22 -11.12 -12.18 1.70
N GLU A 23 -12.22 -12.94 1.71
CA GLU A 23 -13.56 -12.38 1.82
C GLU A 23 -13.78 -11.62 3.13
N ALA A 24 -13.29 -12.14 4.25
CA ALA A 24 -13.35 -11.45 5.54
C ALA A 24 -12.58 -10.12 5.50
N LEU A 25 -11.37 -10.11 4.90
CA LEU A 25 -10.58 -8.89 4.73
C LEU A 25 -11.24 -7.89 3.79
N ALA A 26 -11.85 -8.35 2.71
CA ALA A 26 -12.54 -7.51 1.75
C ALA A 26 -13.76 -6.82 2.38
N ARG A 27 -14.55 -7.55 3.19
CA ARG A 27 -15.68 -6.98 3.94
C ARG A 27 -15.21 -5.93 4.94
N TRP A 28 -14.20 -6.24 5.75
CA TRP A 28 -13.65 -5.28 6.70
C TRP A 28 -13.08 -4.03 6.01
N ALA A 29 -12.40 -4.21 4.87
CA ALA A 29 -11.93 -3.08 4.07
C ALA A 29 -13.10 -2.20 3.60
N GLY A 30 -14.21 -2.81 3.17
CA GLY A 30 -15.44 -2.13 2.78
C GLY A 30 -16.03 -1.28 3.90
N ASP A 31 -16.12 -1.83 5.12
CA ASP A 31 -16.62 -1.13 6.31
C ASP A 31 -15.77 0.12 6.62
N GLU A 32 -14.46 0.06 6.35
CA GLU A 32 -13.53 1.17 6.57
C GLU A 32 -13.35 2.06 5.32
N LEU A 33 -14.12 1.83 4.25
CA LEU A 33 -14.05 2.51 2.95
C LEU A 33 -12.68 2.34 2.23
N ARG A 34 -11.89 1.33 2.58
CA ARG A 34 -10.57 1.02 2.01
C ARG A 34 -10.69 -0.02 0.89
N SER A 35 -9.71 -0.04 -0.02
CA SER A 35 -9.57 -1.20 -0.91
C SER A 35 -8.98 -2.38 -0.11
N ALA A 36 -9.27 -3.61 -0.54
CA ALA A 36 -8.69 -4.81 0.07
C ALA A 36 -7.15 -4.75 0.12
N ASN A 37 -6.49 -4.27 -0.94
CA ASN A 37 -5.04 -4.11 -0.96
C ASN A 37 -4.54 -3.08 0.05
N ALA A 38 -5.26 -1.97 0.23
CA ALA A 38 -4.90 -0.97 1.24
C ALA A 38 -5.08 -1.51 2.67
N GLN A 39 -6.10 -2.34 2.89
CA GLN A 39 -6.32 -3.01 4.17
C GLN A 39 -5.21 -4.02 4.47
N ILE A 40 -4.86 -4.87 3.51
CA ILE A 40 -3.76 -5.84 3.64
C ILE A 40 -2.44 -5.12 3.95
N GLU A 41 -2.09 -4.07 3.21
CA GLU A 41 -0.87 -3.28 3.45
C GLU A 41 -0.84 -2.67 4.86
N PHE A 42 -1.98 -2.13 5.32
CA PHE A 42 -2.10 -1.58 6.67
C PHE A 42 -1.84 -2.64 7.75
N LEU A 43 -2.46 -3.83 7.60
CA LEU A 43 -2.30 -4.93 8.56
C LEU A 43 -0.87 -5.46 8.58
N LEU A 44 -0.24 -5.63 7.41
CA LEU A 44 1.15 -6.08 7.33
C LEU A 44 2.11 -5.10 8.00
N ARG A 45 1.94 -3.79 7.76
CA ARG A 45 2.77 -2.76 8.41
C ARG A 45 2.57 -2.73 9.91
N ARG A 46 1.32 -2.83 10.36
CA ARG A 46 0.99 -2.88 11.78
C ARG A 46 1.64 -4.09 12.45
N ALA A 47 1.49 -5.28 11.88
CA ALA A 47 2.09 -6.50 12.39
C ALA A 47 3.63 -6.43 12.42
N LEU A 48 4.26 -5.85 11.38
CA LEU A 48 5.70 -5.62 11.36
C LEU A 48 6.14 -4.63 12.45
N ALA A 49 5.39 -3.56 12.68
CA ALA A 49 5.69 -2.57 13.72
C ALA A 49 5.55 -3.18 15.13
N GLU A 50 4.47 -3.90 15.38
CA GLU A 50 4.23 -4.61 16.65
C GLU A 50 5.31 -5.67 16.92
N ALA A 51 5.82 -6.33 15.87
CA ALA A 51 6.93 -7.27 15.97
C ALA A 51 8.32 -6.60 16.07
N GLY A 52 8.43 -5.27 15.98
CA GLY A 52 9.70 -4.56 15.96
C GLY A 52 10.54 -4.78 14.68
N ARG A 53 9.89 -5.16 13.57
CA ARG A 53 10.51 -5.55 12.29
C ARG A 53 10.21 -4.59 11.15
N LEU A 54 9.51 -3.49 11.40
CA LEU A 54 9.23 -2.50 10.36
C LEU A 54 10.54 -1.79 9.96
N PRO A 55 10.95 -1.83 8.68
CA PRO A 55 12.15 -1.13 8.22
C PRO A 55 12.03 0.38 8.41
N GLY A 56 13.08 1.05 8.90
CA GLY A 56 13.08 2.50 9.11
C GLY A 56 12.93 3.34 7.84
N GLU A 57 13.25 2.77 6.68
CA GLU A 57 13.08 3.39 5.35
C GLU A 57 11.66 3.24 4.76
N ALA A 58 10.77 2.51 5.43
CA ALA A 58 9.42 2.29 4.94
C ALA A 58 8.64 3.61 4.86
N LYS A 59 8.35 4.06 3.63
CA LYS A 59 7.58 5.29 3.39
C LYS A 59 6.18 5.20 4.02
N PRO A 60 5.61 6.32 4.50
CA PRO A 60 4.27 6.33 5.07
C PRO A 60 3.21 5.89 4.06
N ILE A 61 2.10 5.33 4.55
CA ILE A 61 0.96 4.94 3.71
C ILE A 61 0.43 6.20 3.01
N PRO A 62 0.34 6.23 1.67
CA PRO A 62 -0.18 7.38 0.94
C PRO A 62 -1.60 7.72 1.38
N ARG A 63 -1.90 9.02 1.51
CA ARG A 63 -3.26 9.49 1.81
C ARG A 63 -4.23 9.10 0.70
N ARG A 64 -5.50 8.90 1.06
CA ARG A 64 -6.58 8.68 0.10
C ARG A 64 -6.65 9.81 -0.92
N GLY A 65 -6.89 9.44 -2.18
CA GLY A 65 -7.01 10.36 -3.30
C GLY A 65 -6.24 9.89 -4.53
N ARG A 66 -6.54 10.51 -5.67
CA ARG A 66 -5.79 10.28 -6.90
C ARG A 66 -4.34 10.75 -6.67
N PRO A 67 -3.32 9.88 -6.87
CA PRO A 67 -1.94 10.35 -6.89
C PRO A 67 -1.84 11.45 -7.96
N PRO A 68 -1.12 12.57 -7.72
CA PRO A 68 -0.93 13.55 -8.78
C PRO A 68 -0.31 12.87 -9.98
N VAL A 69 -0.92 13.10 -11.15
CA VAL A 69 -0.43 12.66 -12.45
C VAL A 69 0.86 13.43 -12.69
N ASN A 70 1.99 12.72 -12.83
CA ASN A 70 3.16 13.34 -13.44
C ASN A 70 2.82 13.54 -14.93
N PRO A 71 2.94 14.77 -15.47
CA PRO A 71 2.73 14.97 -16.90
C PRO A 71 3.73 14.11 -17.69
N PRO A 72 3.34 13.57 -18.86
CA PRO A 72 4.28 12.85 -19.70
C PRO A 72 5.43 13.78 -20.08
N GLU A 73 6.65 13.30 -19.93
CA GLU A 73 7.84 14.00 -20.46
C GLU A 73 7.66 14.11 -21.97
N SER A 74 7.44 15.34 -22.45
CA SER A 74 7.48 15.65 -23.87
C SER A 74 8.91 15.40 -24.36
N GLN A 75 9.07 14.42 -25.25
CA GLN A 75 10.18 14.39 -26.19
C GLN A 75 9.89 15.35 -27.34
#